data_AF-A0A2S1LWH3-F1
#
_entry.id   AF-A0A2S1LWH3-F1
#
_cell.length_a   1.000
_cell.length_b   1.000
_cell.length_c   1.000
_cell.angle_alpha   90.00
_cell.angle_beta   90.00
_cell.angle_gamma   90.00
#
_symmetry.space_group_name_H-M   'P 1'
#
loop_
_entity.id
_entity.type
_entity.pdbx_description
1 polymer ?
#
loop_
_entity_poly.entity_id
_entity_poly.type
_entity_poly.pdbx_seq_one_letter_code
_entity_poly.pdbx_strand_id
1 'polypeptide(L)'
;MVIIIEGLIGVGKTTLGNILSKELDIPFYSELSDEFTLSILDKFYKDKSRWAFPVQINFLNERFKLIKSIFRAKRGILDRSIYGDRVFATLLNDGGYISEDEYRIYINLLDNMLEHSQRPILMIYLDCSIEEVERRIENRNRNFETGIPREYLEGLNQRYLSWYDNYNLSPKVKVEYDRINIFDDDNKSKLISLIKDKLVI
;
A
#
# COMPACT_ATOMS: atom_id res chain seq x y z
N MET A 1 11.70 11.72 8.07
CA MET A 1 11.77 11.47 6.62
C MET A 1 10.99 10.20 6.30
N VAL A 2 9.96 10.27 5.48
CA VAL A 2 9.14 9.09 5.18
C VAL A 2 8.96 8.95 3.68
N ILE A 3 9.23 7.78 3.14
CA ILE A 3 8.93 7.42 1.74
C ILE A 3 7.80 6.41 1.78
N ILE A 4 6.77 6.59 0.98
CA ILE A 4 5.67 5.64 0.87
C ILE A 4 5.68 4.99 -0.51
N ILE A 5 5.48 3.67 -0.55
CA ILE A 5 5.32 2.91 -1.79
C ILE A 5 3.87 2.46 -1.90
N GLU A 6 3.20 2.87 -2.97
CA GLU A 6 1.78 2.65 -3.21
C GLU A 6 1.56 1.88 -4.51
N GLY A 7 0.38 1.26 -4.63
CA GLY A 7 -0.01 0.47 -5.80
C GLY A 7 -0.80 -0.77 -5.40
N LEU A 8 -1.31 -1.49 -6.40
CA LEU A 8 -2.21 -2.62 -6.20
C LEU A 8 -1.62 -3.77 -5.38
N ILE A 9 -2.50 -4.64 -4.90
CA ILE A 9 -2.10 -5.92 -4.28
C ILE A 9 -1.22 -6.67 -5.29
N GLY A 10 -0.19 -7.39 -4.81
CA GLY A 10 0.69 -8.17 -5.71
C GLY A 10 1.66 -7.37 -6.59
N VAL A 11 1.55 -6.04 -6.67
CA VAL A 11 2.36 -5.23 -7.60
C VAL A 11 3.88 -5.26 -7.34
N GLY A 12 4.34 -5.71 -6.16
CA GLY A 12 5.79 -5.82 -5.87
C GLY A 12 6.36 -4.70 -4.98
N LYS A 13 5.52 -3.99 -4.23
CA LYS A 13 5.93 -2.97 -3.25
C LYS A 13 6.97 -3.48 -2.26
N THR A 14 6.74 -4.66 -1.67
CA THR A 14 7.67 -5.28 -0.72
C THR A 14 9.05 -5.53 -1.35
N THR A 15 9.09 -5.95 -2.62
CA THR A 15 10.35 -6.17 -3.35
C THR A 15 11.11 -4.85 -3.52
N LEU A 16 10.44 -3.81 -4.03
CA LEU A 16 11.06 -2.49 -4.21
C LEU A 16 11.48 -1.87 -2.88
N GLY A 17 10.67 -1.99 -1.84
CA GLY A 17 10.96 -1.47 -0.50
C GLY A 17 12.23 -2.05 0.10
N ASN A 18 12.44 -3.37 -0.03
CA ASN A 18 13.68 -4.02 0.40
C ASN A 18 14.91 -3.55 -0.38
N ILE A 19 14.77 -3.28 -1.68
CA ILE A 19 15.86 -2.78 -2.52
C ILE A 19 16.20 -1.34 -2.12
N LEU A 20 15.20 -0.45 -2.07
CA LEU A 20 15.38 0.94 -1.65
C LEU A 20 15.96 1.05 -0.24
N SER A 21 15.59 0.15 0.66
CA SER A 21 16.16 0.11 2.01
C SER A 21 17.68 -0.02 2.01
N LYS A 22 18.20 -0.91 1.17
CA LYS A 22 19.65 -1.13 1.00
C LYS A 22 20.32 0.02 0.27
N GLU A 23 19.71 0.50 -0.82
CA GLU A 23 20.27 1.54 -1.70
C GLU A 23 20.31 2.94 -1.07
N LEU A 24 19.44 3.20 -0.09
CA LEU A 24 19.31 4.51 0.57
C LEU A 24 19.73 4.49 2.04
N ASP A 25 20.06 3.33 2.61
CA ASP A 25 20.27 3.15 4.05
C ASP A 25 19.07 3.67 4.88
N ILE A 26 17.85 3.32 4.46
CA ILE A 26 16.61 3.70 5.16
C ILE A 26 15.87 2.43 5.59
N PRO A 27 15.45 2.29 6.86
CA PRO A 27 14.72 1.10 7.31
C PRO A 27 13.40 0.94 6.53
N PHE A 28 13.12 -0.29 6.09
CA PHE A 28 11.86 -0.64 5.44
C PHE A 28 10.89 -1.29 6.41
N TYR A 29 9.63 -0.84 6.37
CA TYR A 29 8.54 -1.27 7.22
C TYR A 29 7.45 -1.90 6.34
N SER A 30 7.37 -3.23 6.38
CA SER A 30 6.44 -4.04 5.60
C SER A 30 5.05 -4.09 6.23
N GLU A 31 4.00 -4.16 5.40
CA GLU A 31 2.59 -4.24 5.81
C GLU A 31 2.22 -5.58 6.47
N LEU A 32 2.84 -6.69 6.03
CA LEU A 32 2.40 -8.04 6.36
C LEU A 32 3.49 -8.83 7.09
N SER A 33 3.80 -8.42 8.31
CA SER A 33 4.77 -9.12 9.18
C SER A 33 4.13 -9.95 10.31
N ASP A 34 2.81 -9.88 10.47
CA ASP A 34 2.09 -10.41 11.63
C ASP A 34 1.11 -11.54 11.24
N GLU A 35 1.20 -12.68 11.93
CA GLU A 35 0.37 -13.86 11.67
C GLU A 35 -1.11 -13.60 11.94
N PHE A 36 -1.43 -12.80 12.96
CA PHE A 36 -2.80 -12.46 13.28
C PHE A 36 -3.44 -11.63 12.15
N THR A 37 -2.71 -10.66 11.61
CA THR A 37 -3.12 -9.87 10.45
C THR A 37 -3.39 -10.74 9.22
N LEU A 38 -2.55 -11.74 8.96
CA LEU A 38 -2.78 -12.72 7.89
C LEU A 38 -4.05 -13.55 8.15
N SER A 39 -4.32 -13.94 9.40
CA SER A 39 -5.54 -14.64 9.78
C SER A 39 -6.80 -13.79 9.58
N ILE A 40 -6.76 -12.50 9.91
CA ILE A 40 -7.89 -11.58 9.67
C ILE A 40 -8.11 -11.36 8.16
N LEU A 41 -7.02 -11.27 7.39
CA LEU A 41 -7.09 -11.13 5.94
C LEU A 41 -7.70 -12.36 5.26
N ASP A 42 -7.36 -13.57 5.70
CA ASP A 42 -7.98 -14.82 5.25
C ASP A 42 -9.50 -14.84 5.53
N LYS A 43 -9.91 -14.41 6.72
CA LYS A 43 -11.34 -14.29 7.06
C LYS A 43 -12.07 -13.26 6.19
N PHE A 44 -11.41 -12.14 5.88
CA PHE A 44 -11.92 -11.14 4.96
C PHE A 44 -12.20 -11.69 3.56
N TYR A 45 -11.28 -12.46 2.99
CA TYR A 45 -11.50 -13.03 1.67
C TYR A 45 -12.60 -14.11 1.65
N LYS A 46 -12.84 -14.80 2.77
CA LYS A 46 -13.92 -15.79 2.93
C LYS A 46 -15.31 -15.17 3.14
N ASP A 47 -15.39 -14.06 3.86
CA ASP A 47 -16.66 -13.37 4.15
C ASP A 47 -16.40 -11.85 4.27
N LYS A 48 -16.40 -11.18 3.11
CA LYS A 48 -16.15 -9.73 3.04
C LYS A 48 -17.15 -8.94 3.85
N SER A 49 -18.44 -9.29 3.80
CA SER A 49 -19.50 -8.55 4.50
C SER A 49 -19.31 -8.56 6.02
N ARG A 50 -18.84 -9.66 6.59
CA ARG A 50 -18.57 -9.72 8.04
C ARG A 50 -17.24 -9.08 8.45
N TRP A 51 -16.23 -9.17 7.59
CA TRP A 51 -14.84 -8.91 7.98
C TRP A 51 -14.22 -7.67 7.34
N ALA A 52 -14.90 -6.98 6.43
CA ALA A 52 -14.41 -5.75 5.81
C ALA A 52 -14.07 -4.66 6.85
N PHE A 53 -14.98 -4.34 7.76
CA PHE A 53 -14.68 -3.35 8.80
C PHE A 53 -13.57 -3.81 9.77
N PRO A 54 -13.61 -5.02 10.36
CA PRO A 54 -12.52 -5.51 11.22
C PRO A 54 -11.14 -5.52 10.56
N VAL A 55 -11.04 -5.90 9.28
CA VAL A 55 -9.74 -5.95 8.60
C VAL A 55 -9.18 -4.54 8.39
N GLN A 56 -10.03 -3.57 8.06
CA GLN A 56 -9.60 -2.16 7.93
C GLN A 56 -9.12 -1.59 9.26
N ILE A 57 -9.81 -1.88 10.37
CA ILE A 57 -9.38 -1.46 11.72
C ILE A 57 -8.05 -2.12 12.10
N ASN A 58 -7.88 -3.41 11.81
CA ASN A 58 -6.63 -4.11 12.10
C ASN A 58 -5.46 -3.51 11.31
N PHE A 59 -5.62 -3.29 10.00
CA PHE A 59 -4.59 -2.65 9.18
C PHE A 59 -4.25 -1.25 9.66
N LEU A 60 -5.26 -0.45 10.00
CA LEU A 60 -5.05 0.90 10.55
C LEU A 60 -4.21 0.88 11.83
N ASN A 61 -4.49 -0.06 12.75
CA ASN A 61 -3.72 -0.24 13.97
C ASN A 61 -2.26 -0.66 13.70
N GLU A 62 -2.04 -1.63 12.82
CA GLU A 62 -0.68 -2.05 12.44
C GLU A 62 0.10 -0.91 11.78
N ARG A 63 -0.53 -0.20 10.83
CA ARG A 63 0.02 0.99 10.17
C ARG A 63 0.44 2.05 11.19
N PHE A 64 -0.39 2.30 12.19
CA PHE A 64 -0.08 3.27 13.25
C PHE A 64 1.10 2.83 14.13
N LYS A 65 1.27 1.53 14.38
CA LYS A 65 2.48 1.01 15.04
C LYS A 65 3.73 1.29 14.20
N LEU A 66 3.68 1.09 12.89
CA LEU A 66 4.80 1.40 11.98
C LEU A 66 5.13 2.90 11.97
N ILE A 67 4.11 3.76 11.91
CA ILE A 67 4.28 5.23 11.97
C ILE A 67 5.01 5.64 13.27
N LYS A 68 4.61 5.09 14.43
CA LYS A 68 5.31 5.35 15.71
C LYS A 68 6.76 4.85 15.72
N SER A 69 7.05 3.75 15.04
CA SER A 69 8.42 3.24 14.90
C SER A 69 9.27 4.14 14.02
N ILE A 70 8.72 4.62 12.90
CA ILE A 70 9.38 5.57 11.98
C ILE A 70 9.62 6.91 12.67
N PHE A 71 8.66 7.40 13.46
CA PHE A 71 8.83 8.62 14.23
C PHE A 71 10.07 8.54 15.15
N ARG A 72 10.25 7.40 15.83
CA ARG A 72 11.44 7.14 16.68
C ARG A 72 12.72 7.00 15.88
N ALA A 73 12.68 6.30 14.74
CA ALA A 73 13.83 6.10 13.86
C ALA A 73 14.18 7.35 13.02
N LYS A 74 13.30 8.35 12.97
CA LYS A 74 13.37 9.59 12.17
C LYS A 74 13.36 9.38 10.65
N ARG A 75 13.54 8.16 10.16
CA ARG A 75 13.50 7.79 8.74
C ARG A 75 12.86 6.43 8.51
N GLY A 76 12.10 6.27 7.42
CA GLY A 76 11.52 4.98 7.05
C GLY A 76 10.90 4.95 5.66
N ILE A 77 10.91 3.75 5.04
CA ILE A 77 10.15 3.42 3.83
C ILE A 77 8.98 2.54 4.24
N LEU A 78 7.76 2.87 3.80
CA LEU A 78 6.55 2.13 4.12
C LEU A 78 6.00 1.38 2.89
N ASP A 79 5.63 0.11 3.10
CA ASP A 79 4.80 -0.67 2.18
C ASP A 79 3.32 -0.26 2.38
N ARG A 80 2.82 0.59 1.48
CA ARG A 80 1.59 1.39 1.62
C ARG A 80 1.60 2.36 2.79
N SER A 81 0.67 3.29 2.76
CA SER A 81 0.49 4.31 3.79
C SER A 81 -0.91 4.33 4.36
N ILE A 82 -1.04 4.95 5.52
CA ILE A 82 -2.32 5.29 6.15
C ILE A 82 -3.21 6.12 5.21
N TYR A 83 -2.62 6.86 4.26
CA TYR A 83 -3.37 7.61 3.26
C TYR A 83 -4.03 6.70 2.21
N GLY A 84 -3.33 5.62 1.83
CA GLY A 84 -3.86 4.59 0.93
C GLY A 84 -4.98 3.76 1.55
N ASP A 85 -5.04 3.65 2.89
CA ASP A 85 -6.10 2.86 3.56
C ASP A 85 -7.49 3.41 3.35
N ARG A 86 -7.59 4.74 3.25
CA ARG A 86 -8.83 5.42 2.89
C ARG A 86 -9.39 4.89 1.57
N VAL A 87 -8.54 4.62 0.57
CA VAL A 87 -8.95 4.09 -0.74
C VAL A 87 -9.66 2.74 -0.59
N PHE A 88 -9.13 1.84 0.24
CA PHE A 88 -9.74 0.54 0.51
C PHE A 88 -11.06 0.66 1.28
N ALA A 89 -11.07 1.46 2.35
CA ALA A 89 -12.28 1.65 3.15
C ALA A 89 -13.43 2.26 2.33
N THR A 90 -13.13 3.25 1.49
CA THR A 90 -14.13 3.84 0.57
C THR A 90 -14.64 2.80 -0.43
N LEU A 91 -13.77 2.00 -1.06
CA LEU A 91 -14.22 0.95 -1.97
C LEU A 91 -15.16 -0.06 -1.29
N LEU A 92 -14.82 -0.48 -0.07
CA LEU A 92 -15.61 -1.46 0.67
C LEU A 92 -16.95 -0.89 1.15
N ASN A 93 -17.00 0.40 1.46
CA ASN A 93 -18.25 1.10 1.76
C ASN A 93 -19.12 1.27 0.51
N ASP A 94 -18.55 1.74 -0.61
CA ASP A 94 -19.25 1.84 -1.90
C ASP A 94 -19.82 0.49 -2.35
N GLY A 95 -19.11 -0.61 -2.06
CA GLY A 95 -19.53 -1.98 -2.34
C GLY A 95 -20.53 -2.58 -1.35
N GLY A 96 -20.93 -1.83 -0.31
CA GLY A 96 -21.89 -2.27 0.71
C GLY A 96 -21.33 -3.29 1.72
N TYR A 97 -20.01 -3.48 1.77
CA TYR A 97 -19.35 -4.36 2.73
C TYR A 97 -19.02 -3.67 4.06
N ILE A 98 -18.95 -2.35 4.06
CA ILE A 98 -18.83 -1.51 5.25
C ILE A 98 -20.05 -0.57 5.27
N SER A 99 -20.80 -0.56 6.36
CA SER A 99 -21.94 0.36 6.51
C SER A 99 -21.49 1.82 6.62
N GLU A 100 -22.39 2.77 6.37
CA GLU A 100 -22.10 4.21 6.52
C GLU A 100 -21.62 4.57 7.94
N ASP A 101 -22.21 3.95 8.96
CA ASP A 101 -21.81 4.18 10.35
C ASP A 101 -20.40 3.65 10.63
N GLU A 102 -20.10 2.43 10.18
CA GLU A 102 -18.74 1.86 10.30
C GLU A 102 -17.72 2.68 9.51
N TYR A 103 -18.06 3.11 8.30
CA TYR A 103 -17.19 3.95 7.48
C TYR A 103 -16.91 5.29 8.17
N ARG A 104 -17.93 5.94 8.73
CA ARG A 104 -17.77 7.18 9.51
C ARG A 104 -16.90 6.99 10.75
N ILE A 105 -17.09 5.88 11.48
CA ILE A 105 -16.24 5.53 12.64
C ILE A 105 -14.79 5.35 12.18
N TYR A 106 -14.59 4.61 11.09
CA TYR A 106 -13.26 4.34 10.53
C TYR A 106 -12.56 5.63 10.09
N ILE A 107 -13.23 6.50 9.33
CA ILE A 107 -12.64 7.75 8.83
C ILE A 107 -12.30 8.71 9.97
N ASN A 108 -13.17 8.84 10.97
CA ASN A 108 -12.87 9.65 12.15
C ASN A 108 -11.63 9.12 12.90
N LEU A 109 -11.52 7.80 13.05
CA LEU A 109 -10.36 7.18 13.68
C LEU A 109 -9.08 7.40 12.87
N LEU A 110 -9.16 7.21 11.55
CA LEU A 110 -8.08 7.44 10.59
C LEU A 110 -7.56 8.88 10.69
N ASP A 111 -8.46 9.87 10.65
CA ASP A 111 -8.11 11.29 10.71
C ASP A 111 -7.45 11.68 12.03
N ASN A 112 -7.96 11.16 13.16
CA ASN A 112 -7.30 11.35 14.46
C ASN A 112 -5.87 10.77 14.48
N MET A 113 -5.65 9.60 13.89
CA MET A 113 -4.31 9.00 13.82
C MET A 113 -3.37 9.76 12.89
N LEU A 114 -3.90 10.35 11.82
CA LEU A 114 -3.14 11.14 10.85
C LEU A 114 -2.49 12.39 11.46
N GLU A 115 -3.09 12.97 12.51
CA GLU A 115 -2.51 14.09 13.26
C GLU A 115 -1.14 13.76 13.88
N HIS A 116 -0.87 12.47 14.11
CA HIS A 116 0.39 11.98 14.67
C HIS A 116 1.35 11.42 13.61
N SER A 117 1.01 11.51 12.32
CA SER A 117 1.83 11.02 11.22
C SER A 117 2.76 12.10 10.66
N GLN A 118 3.99 11.72 10.32
CA GLN A 118 4.86 12.59 9.53
C GLN A 118 4.42 12.56 8.06
N ARG A 119 4.31 13.74 7.44
CA ARG A 119 4.08 13.81 6.00
C ARG A 119 5.22 13.10 5.25
N PRO A 120 4.91 12.29 4.23
CA PRO A 120 5.93 11.70 3.38
C PRO A 120 6.70 12.78 2.61
N ILE A 121 7.95 12.49 2.26
CA ILE A 121 8.77 13.32 1.39
C ILE A 121 8.66 12.88 -0.08
N LEU A 122 8.22 11.65 -0.32
CA LEU A 122 7.99 11.10 -1.65
C LEU A 122 6.95 9.98 -1.59
N MET A 123 6.04 9.99 -2.56
CA MET A 123 5.19 8.85 -2.89
C MET A 123 5.66 8.18 -4.17
N ILE A 124 5.99 6.89 -4.09
CA ILE A 124 6.33 6.04 -5.24
C ILE A 124 5.10 5.21 -5.56
N TYR A 125 4.47 5.44 -6.70
CA TYR A 125 3.32 4.67 -7.15
C TYR A 125 3.75 3.67 -8.23
N LEU A 126 3.56 2.39 -7.96
CA LEU A 126 3.81 1.31 -8.90
C LEU A 126 2.54 1.07 -9.71
N ASP A 127 2.58 1.50 -10.97
CA ASP A 127 1.48 1.35 -11.92
C ASP A 127 1.68 0.07 -12.71
N CYS A 128 0.71 -0.84 -12.61
CA CYS A 128 0.71 -2.11 -13.33
C CYS A 128 -0.67 -2.37 -13.92
N SER A 129 -0.67 -3.01 -15.09
CA SER A 129 -1.87 -3.63 -15.67
C SER A 129 -2.47 -4.67 -14.73
N ILE A 130 -3.78 -4.86 -14.84
CA ILE A 130 -4.51 -5.85 -14.04
C ILE A 130 -4.00 -7.25 -14.35
N GLU A 131 -3.71 -7.54 -15.62
CA GLU A 131 -3.16 -8.80 -16.09
C GLU A 131 -1.83 -9.13 -15.41
N GLU A 132 -0.93 -8.16 -15.30
CA GLU A 132 0.36 -8.37 -14.64
C GLU A 132 0.21 -8.51 -13.12
N VAL A 133 -0.74 -7.79 -12.51
CA VAL A 133 -1.08 -7.96 -11.09
C VAL A 133 -1.61 -9.36 -10.80
N GLU A 134 -2.57 -9.84 -11.60
CA GLU A 134 -3.12 -11.20 -11.50
C GLU A 134 -2.01 -12.23 -11.60
N ARG A 135 -1.17 -12.12 -12.64
CA ARG A 135 0.00 -13.00 -12.84
C ARG A 135 0.94 -12.99 -11.63
N ARG A 136 1.18 -11.84 -11.00
CA ARG A 136 2.05 -11.73 -9.81
C ARG A 136 1.40 -12.34 -8.56
N ILE A 137 0.10 -12.16 -8.38
CA ILE A 137 -0.66 -12.75 -7.26
C ILE A 137 -0.60 -14.29 -7.36
N GLU A 138 -0.84 -14.84 -8.56
CA GLU A 138 -0.76 -16.29 -8.82
C GLU A 138 0.64 -16.83 -8.51
N ASN A 139 1.70 -16.19 -9.02
CA ASN A 139 3.08 -16.61 -8.77
C ASN A 139 3.48 -16.54 -7.30
N ARG A 140 2.90 -15.64 -6.52
CA ARG A 140 3.16 -15.51 -5.07
C ARG A 140 2.53 -16.64 -4.26
N ASN A 141 1.52 -17.32 -4.83
CA ASN A 141 0.86 -18.50 -4.27
C ASN A 141 0.41 -18.35 -2.80
N ARG A 142 -0.23 -17.22 -2.48
CA ARG A 142 -0.88 -17.04 -1.19
C ARG A 142 -2.30 -17.58 -1.26
N ASN A 143 -2.55 -18.66 -0.54
CA ASN A 143 -3.82 -19.41 -0.59
C ASN A 143 -5.09 -18.55 -0.44
N PHE A 144 -5.03 -17.43 0.29
CA PHE A 144 -6.17 -16.54 0.51
C PHE A 144 -6.30 -15.42 -0.55
N GLU A 145 -5.29 -15.18 -1.38
CA GLU A 145 -5.35 -14.25 -2.51
C GLU A 145 -5.88 -14.95 -3.79
N THR A 146 -5.92 -16.29 -3.79
CA THR A 146 -6.51 -17.09 -4.87
C THR A 146 -8.01 -16.82 -4.98
N GLY A 147 -8.46 -16.36 -6.14
CA GLY A 147 -9.88 -16.09 -6.40
C GLY A 147 -10.34 -14.67 -6.03
N ILE A 148 -9.42 -13.73 -5.84
CA ILE A 148 -9.80 -12.30 -5.84
C ILE A 148 -10.46 -11.97 -7.19
N PRO A 149 -11.70 -11.46 -7.21
CA PRO A 149 -12.36 -11.11 -8.46
C PRO A 149 -11.63 -10.01 -9.21
N ARG A 150 -11.54 -10.13 -10.53
CA ARG A 150 -10.91 -9.14 -11.39
C ARG A 150 -11.56 -7.76 -11.26
N GLU A 151 -12.89 -7.73 -11.16
CA GLU A 151 -13.68 -6.50 -11.00
C GLU A 151 -13.31 -5.75 -9.71
N TYR A 152 -12.94 -6.48 -8.66
CA TYR A 152 -12.44 -5.88 -7.42
C TYR A 152 -11.06 -5.24 -7.61
N LEU A 153 -10.16 -5.88 -8.36
CA LEU A 153 -8.85 -5.31 -8.69
C LEU A 153 -8.98 -4.08 -9.59
N GLU A 154 -9.87 -4.12 -10.58
CA GLU A 154 -10.18 -2.99 -11.46
C GLU A 154 -10.77 -1.81 -10.68
N GLY A 155 -11.73 -2.07 -9.78
CA GLY A 155 -12.33 -1.05 -8.92
C GLY A 155 -11.32 -0.42 -7.94
N LEU A 156 -10.38 -1.21 -7.41
CA LEU A 156 -9.25 -0.69 -6.64
C LEU A 156 -8.31 0.16 -7.49
N ASN A 157 -7.98 -0.29 -8.71
CA ASN A 157 -7.05 0.41 -9.59
C ASN A 157 -7.56 1.80 -9.96
N GLN A 158 -8.83 1.90 -10.35
CA GLN A 158 -9.46 3.17 -10.69
C GLN A 158 -9.41 4.16 -9.52
N ARG A 159 -9.69 3.69 -8.29
CA ARG A 159 -9.63 4.55 -7.10
C ARG A 159 -8.20 4.93 -6.74
N TYR A 160 -7.24 4.03 -6.90
CA TYR A 160 -5.83 4.33 -6.69
C TYR A 160 -5.29 5.34 -7.71
N LEU A 161 -5.68 5.25 -8.98
CA LEU A 161 -5.31 6.22 -10.01
C LEU A 161 -5.93 7.60 -9.72
N SER A 162 -7.21 7.64 -9.37
CA SER A 162 -7.88 8.89 -8.95
C SER A 162 -7.21 9.49 -7.70
N TRP A 163 -6.89 8.67 -6.71
CA TRP A 163 -6.15 9.11 -5.53
C TRP A 163 -4.76 9.61 -5.89
N TYR A 164 -4.04 8.91 -6.78
CA TYR A 164 -2.73 9.34 -7.27
C TYR A 164 -2.81 10.73 -7.90
N ASP A 165 -3.79 10.99 -8.77
CA ASP A 165 -3.94 12.27 -9.45
C ASP A 165 -4.22 13.41 -8.48
N ASN A 166 -5.09 13.17 -7.50
CA ASN A 166 -5.47 14.14 -6.46
C ASN A 166 -4.45 14.27 -5.32
N TYR A 167 -3.47 13.37 -5.21
CA TYR A 167 -2.47 13.40 -4.15
C TYR A 167 -1.60 14.65 -4.22
N ASN A 168 -1.52 15.37 -3.10
CA ASN A 168 -0.80 16.64 -2.96
C ASN A 168 0.02 16.76 -1.66
N LEU A 169 0.25 15.66 -0.92
CA LEU A 169 0.94 15.71 0.37
C LEU A 169 2.47 15.79 0.24
N SER A 170 3.01 15.36 -0.89
CA SER A 170 4.44 15.34 -1.21
C SER A 170 4.65 15.27 -2.72
N PRO A 171 5.89 15.43 -3.22
CA PRO A 171 6.25 14.93 -4.54
C PRO A 171 5.80 13.48 -4.73
N LYS A 172 5.39 13.15 -5.96
CA LYS A 172 4.98 11.80 -6.37
C LYS A 172 5.70 11.39 -7.65
N VAL A 173 6.04 10.11 -7.75
CA VAL A 173 6.59 9.49 -8.95
C VAL A 173 5.76 8.26 -9.30
N LYS A 174 5.31 8.20 -10.55
CA LYS A 174 4.63 7.02 -11.10
C LYS A 174 5.67 6.21 -11.86
N VAL A 175 5.67 4.90 -11.62
CA VAL A 175 6.58 3.94 -12.24
C VAL A 175 5.74 2.96 -13.04
N GLU A 176 5.92 2.94 -14.36
CA GLU A 176 5.35 1.91 -15.23
C GLU A 176 6.04 0.57 -14.94
N TYR A 177 5.44 -0.22 -14.06
CA TYR A 177 6.10 -1.34 -13.40
C TYR A 177 5.81 -2.69 -14.08
N ASP A 178 5.01 -2.70 -15.15
CA ASP A 178 4.78 -3.85 -16.02
C ASP A 178 6.04 -4.31 -16.75
N ARG A 179 6.85 -3.35 -17.19
CA ARG A 179 8.00 -3.60 -18.08
C ARG A 179 9.33 -3.68 -17.33
N ILE A 180 9.30 -3.46 -16.02
CA ILE A 180 10.50 -3.41 -15.19
C ILE A 180 10.71 -4.79 -14.56
N ASN A 181 11.72 -5.50 -15.06
CA ASN A 181 12.30 -6.59 -14.29
C ASN A 181 13.26 -5.99 -13.26
N ILE A 182 12.80 -5.85 -12.01
CA ILE A 182 13.59 -5.25 -10.93
C ILE A 182 14.80 -6.10 -10.50
N PHE A 183 14.89 -7.34 -10.96
CA PHE A 183 16.03 -8.23 -10.74
C PHE A 183 17.12 -8.09 -11.80
N ASP A 184 16.84 -7.39 -12.90
CA ASP A 184 17.85 -6.98 -13.87
C ASP A 184 18.58 -5.72 -13.38
N ASP A 185 19.91 -5.72 -13.46
CA ASP A 185 20.74 -4.68 -12.85
C ASP A 185 20.60 -3.31 -13.54
N ASP A 186 20.40 -3.28 -14.87
CA ASP A 186 20.22 -2.04 -15.62
C ASP A 186 18.86 -1.41 -15.30
N ASN A 187 17.79 -2.21 -15.34
CA ASN A 187 16.45 -1.78 -14.92
C ASN A 187 16.41 -1.28 -13.48
N LYS A 188 17.04 -2.04 -12.56
CA LYS A 188 17.15 -1.66 -11.15
C LYS A 188 17.87 -0.32 -11.00
N SER A 189 19.03 -0.17 -11.63
CA SER A 189 19.82 1.06 -11.54
C SER A 189 19.08 2.28 -12.07
N LYS A 190 18.39 2.14 -13.22
CA LYS A 190 17.56 3.20 -13.80
C LYS A 190 16.41 3.61 -12.88
N LEU A 191 15.70 2.64 -12.31
CA LEU A 191 14.59 2.92 -11.39
C LEU A 191 15.08 3.62 -10.12
N ILE A 192 16.19 3.16 -9.53
CA ILE A 192 16.76 3.77 -8.34
C ILE A 192 17.24 5.19 -8.63
N SER A 193 17.85 5.44 -9.80
CA SER A 193 18.23 6.79 -10.22
C SER A 193 17.02 7.71 -10.33
N LEU A 194 15.95 7.27 -11.01
CA LEU A 194 14.70 8.02 -11.13
C LEU A 194 14.12 8.41 -9.76
N ILE A 195 14.13 7.47 -8.80
CA ILE A 195 13.64 7.71 -7.44
C ILE A 195 14.54 8.71 -6.71
N LYS A 196 15.87 8.56 -6.80
CA LYS A 196 16.84 9.48 -6.18
C LYS A 196 16.71 10.90 -6.73
N ASP A 197 16.52 11.06 -8.04
CA ASP A 197 16.32 12.38 -8.68
C ASP A 197 15.08 13.09 -8.15
N LYS A 198 14.04 12.33 -7.78
CA LYS A 198 12.80 12.87 -7.19
C LYS A 198 12.89 13.12 -5.69
N LEU A 199 13.85 12.51 -4.99
CA LEU A 199 14.00 12.66 -3.55
C LEU A 199 14.60 14.01 -3.14
N VAL A 200 15.21 14.78 -4.07
CA VAL A 200 15.86 16.10 -3.84
C VAL A 200 16.45 16.19 -2.44
N ILE A 201 17.42 15.32 -2.16
CA ILE A 201 18.21 15.32 -0.91
C ILE A 201 19.42 16.22 -1.10
#